data_AF-R5K8H8-F1
#
_entry.id   AF-R5K8H8-F1
#
_cell.length_a   1.000
_cell.length_b   1.000
_cell.length_c   1.000
_cell.angle_alpha   90.00
_cell.angle_beta   90.00
_cell.angle_gamma   90.00
#
_symmetry.space_group_name_H-M   'P 1'
#
loop_
_entity.id
_entity.type
_entity.pdbx_description
1 polymer ?
#
loop_
_entity_poly.entity_id
_entity_poly.type
_entity_poly.pdbx_seq_one_letter_code
_entity_poly.pdbx_strand_id
1 'polypeptide(L)'
;MQQAIVQYQTDRNAVNLTEAGLTSNAAIQSFIKSYFKVIKECEELEGCFASDYKILNGGSANFGKLKSFVLASGASIRPTLNASDGDIGVYFAVDVNGPKGPNILGRDCFFIFIFNNGMIDDNGTSAPLSRDEREKLFDEHCFGNGTTGCFGRILNDNWEMTY
;
A
#
# COMPACT_ATOMS: atom_id res chain seq x y z
N MET A 1 9.79 -0.13 1.78
CA MET A 1 8.97 1.09 1.70
C MET A 1 9.30 2.09 2.80
N GLN A 2 9.27 1.72 4.09
CA GLN A 2 9.60 2.63 5.21
C GLN A 2 10.94 3.37 5.04
N GLN A 3 12.01 2.65 4.66
CA GLN A 3 13.32 3.25 4.43
C GLN A 3 13.29 4.36 3.37
N ALA A 4 12.55 4.13 2.26
CA ALA A 4 12.42 5.12 1.19
C ALA A 4 11.69 6.38 1.65
N ILE A 5 10.66 6.24 2.49
CA ILE A 5 9.93 7.37 3.07
C ILE A 5 10.82 8.21 4.00
N VAL A 6 11.56 7.56 4.90
CA VAL A 6 12.50 8.26 5.80
C VAL A 6 13.58 8.98 5.00
N GLN A 7 14.13 8.32 3.96
CA GLN A 7 15.11 8.94 3.08
C GLN A 7 14.52 10.13 2.31
N TYR A 8 13.31 10.01 1.79
CA TYR A 8 12.62 11.08 1.06
C TYR A 8 12.41 12.35 1.91
N GLN A 9 12.04 12.18 3.18
CA GLN A 9 11.91 13.28 4.15
C GLN A 9 13.27 13.89 4.46
N THR A 10 14.29 13.05 4.68
CA THR A 10 15.66 13.49 5.02
C THR A 10 16.29 14.29 3.87
N ASP A 11 16.18 13.81 2.63
CA ASP A 11 16.73 14.47 1.44
C ASP A 11 16.12 15.86 1.20
N ARG A 12 14.93 16.12 1.77
CA ARG A 12 14.22 17.39 1.66
C ARG A 12 14.25 18.22 2.94
N ASN A 13 14.92 17.72 3.99
CA ASN A 13 14.94 18.34 5.31
C ASN A 13 13.53 18.69 5.82
N ALA A 14 12.60 17.74 5.70
CA ALA A 14 11.18 17.94 6.00
C ALA A 14 10.73 17.10 7.19
N VAL A 15 9.81 17.62 8.00
CA VAL A 15 9.30 16.93 9.20
C VAL A 15 8.16 15.96 8.90
N ASN A 16 7.49 16.10 7.75
CA ASN A 16 6.37 15.27 7.32
C ASN A 16 6.32 15.16 5.78
N LEU A 17 5.46 14.29 5.25
CA LEU A 17 5.37 14.03 3.81
C LEU A 17 4.82 15.21 2.99
N THR A 18 3.95 16.01 3.59
CA THR A 18 3.40 17.22 2.97
C THR A 18 4.48 18.27 2.77
N GLU A 19 5.28 18.54 3.79
CA GLU A 19 6.45 19.44 3.71
C GLU A 19 7.51 18.89 2.75
N ALA A 20 7.68 17.57 2.71
CA ALA A 20 8.52 16.90 1.72
C ALA A 20 7.92 16.94 0.29
N GLY A 21 6.74 17.55 0.09
CA GLY A 21 6.14 17.75 -1.23
C GLY A 21 5.57 16.48 -1.88
N LEU A 22 5.31 15.40 -1.12
CA LEU A 22 4.68 14.18 -1.63
C LEU A 22 3.15 14.35 -1.77
N THR A 23 2.71 15.37 -2.50
CA THR A 23 1.31 15.86 -2.50
C THR A 23 0.61 15.76 -3.86
N SER A 24 1.30 15.25 -4.89
CA SER A 24 0.76 15.12 -6.25
C SER A 24 1.13 13.76 -6.87
N ASN A 25 0.33 13.30 -7.84
CA ASN A 25 0.62 12.05 -8.54
C ASN A 25 2.00 12.12 -9.21
N ALA A 26 2.37 13.28 -9.75
CA ALA A 26 3.70 13.52 -10.30
C ALA A 26 4.82 13.40 -9.24
N ALA A 27 4.60 13.94 -8.03
CA ALA A 27 5.54 13.82 -6.93
C ALA A 27 5.74 12.35 -6.50
N ILE A 28 4.66 11.58 -6.38
CA ILE A 28 4.75 10.16 -6.01
C ILE A 28 5.41 9.34 -7.11
N GLN A 29 5.09 9.59 -8.37
CA GLN A 29 5.78 8.92 -9.48
C GLN A 29 7.28 9.23 -9.47
N SER A 30 7.65 10.49 -9.20
CA SER A 30 9.06 10.89 -9.07
C SER A 30 9.73 10.20 -7.88
N PHE A 31 9.06 10.14 -6.73
CA PHE A 31 9.50 9.37 -5.57
C PHE A 31 9.74 7.89 -5.93
N ILE A 32 8.78 7.23 -6.56
CA ILE A 32 8.92 5.82 -6.93
C ILE A 32 10.16 5.61 -7.82
N LYS A 33 10.35 6.46 -8.83
CA LYS A 33 11.47 6.34 -9.77
C LYS A 33 12.83 6.67 -9.16
N SER A 34 12.87 7.53 -8.14
CA SER A 34 14.12 7.91 -7.47
C SER A 34 14.57 6.92 -6.39
N TYR A 35 13.63 6.32 -5.66
CA TYR A 35 13.94 5.49 -4.48
C TYR A 35 13.73 4.00 -4.71
N PHE A 36 13.16 3.59 -5.84
CA PHE A 36 12.99 2.19 -6.20
C PHE A 36 13.52 1.91 -7.61
N LYS A 37 14.09 0.73 -7.80
CA LYS A 37 14.49 0.25 -9.12
C LYS A 37 13.26 -0.26 -9.87
N VAL A 38 12.63 0.59 -10.66
CA VAL A 38 11.52 0.26 -11.55
C VAL A 38 12.04 -0.46 -12.80
N ILE A 39 11.43 -1.60 -13.15
CA ILE A 39 11.74 -2.36 -14.37
C ILE A 39 10.60 -2.34 -15.39
N LYS A 40 9.40 -1.93 -14.99
CA LYS A 40 8.24 -1.77 -15.87
C LYS A 40 7.29 -0.71 -15.34
N GLU A 41 6.69 0.04 -16.24
CA GLU A 41 5.58 0.96 -15.98
C GLU A 41 4.36 0.49 -16.77
N CYS A 42 3.18 0.62 -16.16
CA CYS A 42 1.89 0.35 -16.81
C CYS A 42 0.99 1.57 -16.59
N GLU A 43 0.27 2.00 -17.62
CA GLU A 43 -0.66 3.14 -17.51
C GLU A 43 -1.88 2.81 -16.63
N GLU A 44 -2.29 1.54 -16.63
CA GLU A 44 -3.23 0.96 -15.68
C GLU A 44 -2.64 -0.33 -15.06
N LEU A 45 -3.46 -1.35 -14.79
CA LEU A 45 -3.04 -2.60 -14.16
C LEU A 45 -2.40 -3.58 -15.15
N GLU A 46 -2.74 -3.51 -16.43
CA GLU A 46 -2.40 -4.55 -17.41
C GLU A 46 -0.87 -4.77 -17.51
N GLY A 47 -0.46 -6.01 -17.21
CA GLY A 47 0.94 -6.41 -17.23
C GLY A 47 1.77 -5.99 -16.01
N CYS A 48 1.19 -5.25 -15.06
CA CYS A 48 1.78 -4.98 -13.75
C CYS A 48 1.06 -5.75 -12.65
N PHE A 49 -0.27 -5.82 -12.67
CA PHE A 49 -1.10 -6.57 -11.72
C PHE A 49 -1.93 -7.60 -12.47
N ALA A 50 -2.48 -8.57 -11.73
CA ALA A 50 -3.52 -9.45 -12.26
C ALA A 50 -4.80 -8.67 -12.58
N SER A 51 -5.65 -9.25 -13.45
CA SER A 51 -6.95 -8.67 -13.81
C SER A 51 -7.95 -8.74 -12.68
N ASP A 52 -7.85 -9.77 -11.85
CA ASP A 52 -8.82 -10.12 -10.82
C ASP A 52 -8.09 -10.59 -9.56
N TYR A 53 -8.62 -10.20 -8.40
CA TYR A 53 -8.18 -10.74 -7.12
C TYR A 53 -9.35 -11.26 -6.31
N LYS A 54 -9.02 -12.11 -5.35
CA LYS A 54 -9.95 -12.58 -4.32
C LYS A 54 -9.64 -11.91 -2.98
N ILE A 55 -10.66 -11.76 -2.14
CA ILE A 55 -10.50 -11.52 -0.71
C ILE A 55 -10.39 -12.85 0.04
N LEU A 56 -9.96 -12.81 1.30
CA LEU A 56 -9.68 -14.01 2.10
C LEU A 56 -10.88 -14.94 2.25
N ASN A 57 -12.10 -14.38 2.26
CA ASN A 57 -13.34 -15.16 2.36
C ASN A 57 -13.79 -15.79 1.02
N GLY A 58 -13.01 -15.60 -0.06
CA GLY A 58 -13.29 -16.15 -1.40
C GLY A 58 -14.12 -15.25 -2.32
N GLY A 59 -14.59 -14.09 -1.85
CA GLY A 59 -15.21 -13.06 -2.68
C GLY A 59 -14.22 -12.40 -3.66
N SER A 60 -14.73 -11.61 -4.60
CA SER A 60 -13.91 -10.84 -5.53
C SER A 60 -13.51 -9.49 -4.93
N ALA A 61 -12.29 -9.03 -5.22
CA ALA A 61 -11.82 -7.69 -4.91
C ALA A 61 -11.66 -6.83 -6.17
N ASN A 62 -12.03 -5.55 -6.04
CA ASN A 62 -11.82 -4.54 -7.06
C ASN A 62 -10.69 -3.58 -6.65
N PHE A 63 -9.89 -3.16 -7.64
CA PHE A 63 -8.79 -2.23 -7.46
C PHE A 63 -8.94 -1.08 -8.44
N GLY A 64 -8.52 0.11 -8.04
CA GLY A 64 -8.46 1.26 -8.95
C GLY A 64 -7.49 0.97 -10.10
N LYS A 65 -7.92 1.18 -11.34
CA LYS A 65 -7.10 1.06 -12.54
C LYS A 65 -6.29 2.34 -12.74
N LEU A 66 -5.16 2.43 -12.05
CA LEU A 66 -4.26 3.59 -12.11
C LEU A 66 -2.85 3.16 -12.49
N LYS A 67 -2.01 4.16 -12.79
CA LYS A 67 -0.60 3.97 -13.12
C LYS A 67 0.11 3.10 -12.09
N SER A 68 0.78 2.09 -12.60
CA SER A 68 1.37 1.00 -11.83
C SER A 68 2.82 0.75 -12.25
N PHE A 69 3.59 0.12 -11.35
CA PHE A 69 5.01 -0.11 -11.53
C PHE A 69 5.37 -1.54 -11.13
N VAL A 70 6.30 -2.17 -11.84
CA VAL A 70 6.97 -3.40 -11.38
C VAL A 70 8.38 -3.05 -10.95
N LEU A 71 8.72 -3.46 -9.73
CA LEU A 71 10.04 -3.27 -9.15
C LEU A 71 10.98 -4.41 -9.55
N ALA A 72 12.28 -4.17 -9.47
CA ALA A 72 13.30 -5.20 -9.72
C ALA A 72 13.21 -6.40 -8.75
N SER A 73 12.53 -6.25 -7.61
CA SER A 73 12.20 -7.35 -6.70
C SER A 73 11.14 -8.31 -7.25
N GLY A 74 10.48 -7.96 -8.36
CA GLY A 74 9.32 -8.67 -8.90
C GLY A 74 7.99 -8.19 -8.32
N ALA A 75 8.00 -7.38 -7.26
CA ALA A 75 6.79 -6.82 -6.67
C ALA A 75 6.18 -5.74 -7.56
N SER A 76 4.86 -5.71 -7.61
CA SER A 76 4.08 -4.68 -8.29
C SER A 76 3.52 -3.69 -7.29
N ILE A 77 3.61 -2.40 -7.62
CA ILE A 77 3.11 -1.32 -6.77
C ILE A 77 2.22 -0.38 -7.57
N ARG A 78 1.12 0.06 -6.95
CA ARG A 78 0.20 1.04 -7.52
C ARG A 78 -0.09 2.12 -6.48
N PRO A 79 0.51 3.31 -6.60
CA PRO A 79 0.21 4.42 -5.71
C PRO A 79 -1.19 4.96 -6.00
N THR A 80 -1.85 5.45 -4.95
CA THR A 80 -3.00 6.33 -5.08
C THR A 80 -2.84 7.46 -4.08
N LEU A 81 -2.80 8.68 -4.58
CA LEU A 81 -3.14 9.81 -3.73
C LEU A 81 -4.58 9.67 -3.33
N ASN A 82 -4.81 9.49 -2.04
CA ASN A 82 -6.15 9.63 -1.53
C ASN A 82 -6.10 10.24 -0.15
N ALA A 83 -6.86 11.31 -0.01
CA ALA A 83 -7.22 11.96 1.25
C ALA A 83 -8.38 11.16 1.87
N SER A 84 -8.10 9.95 2.35
CA SER A 84 -8.99 9.31 3.32
C SER A 84 -9.09 10.18 4.58
N ASP A 85 -10.13 10.03 5.39
CA ASP A 85 -10.28 10.77 6.65
C ASP A 85 -8.99 10.68 7.50
N GLY A 86 -8.53 11.84 8.00
CA GLY A 86 -7.35 11.94 8.86
C GLY A 86 -6.05 12.26 8.12
N ASP A 87 -4.93 11.81 8.68
CA ASP A 87 -3.56 12.22 8.30
C ASP A 87 -2.94 11.35 7.20
N ILE A 88 -3.72 10.63 6.40
CA ILE A 88 -3.18 9.79 5.30
C ILE A 88 -2.71 10.67 4.13
N GLY A 89 -1.46 10.50 3.71
CA GLY A 89 -0.90 11.21 2.54
C GLY A 89 -1.05 10.43 1.23
N VAL A 90 -0.81 9.12 1.27
CA VAL A 90 -0.83 8.23 0.10
C VAL A 90 -1.05 6.79 0.56
N TYR A 91 -1.67 5.97 -0.28
CA TYR A 91 -1.66 4.52 -0.07
C TYR A 91 -1.16 3.80 -1.32
N PHE A 92 -0.64 2.60 -1.12
CA PHE A 92 -0.13 1.73 -2.16
C PHE A 92 -0.87 0.40 -2.13
N ALA A 93 -1.36 -0.06 -3.28
CA ALA A 93 -1.54 -1.49 -3.47
C ALA A 93 -0.16 -2.09 -3.78
N VAL A 94 0.24 -3.11 -3.05
CA VAL A 94 1.52 -3.79 -3.18
C VAL A 94 1.25 -5.27 -3.33
N ASP A 95 1.58 -5.82 -4.50
CA ASP A 95 1.55 -7.24 -4.78
C ASP A 95 2.97 -7.78 -4.82
N VAL A 96 3.31 -8.73 -3.95
CA VAL A 96 4.67 -9.29 -3.87
C VAL A 96 4.99 -10.30 -4.99
N ASN A 97 3.96 -10.85 -5.66
CA ASN A 97 4.07 -11.81 -6.76
C ASN A 97 3.73 -11.21 -8.14
N GLY A 98 3.22 -9.98 -8.16
CA GLY A 98 2.76 -9.30 -9.36
C GLY A 98 1.58 -10.06 -9.99
N PRO A 99 1.46 -10.18 -11.32
CA PRO A 99 0.30 -10.83 -11.93
C PRO A 99 0.23 -12.36 -11.69
N LYS A 100 1.26 -12.94 -11.06
CA LYS A 100 1.31 -14.39 -10.81
C LYS A 100 0.41 -14.73 -9.64
N GLY A 101 -0.48 -15.69 -9.87
CA GLY A 101 -1.41 -16.19 -8.86
C GLY A 101 -0.73 -16.60 -7.54
N PRO A 102 -1.49 -16.63 -6.44
CA PRO A 102 -2.94 -16.79 -6.44
C PRO A 102 -3.78 -15.50 -6.52
N ASN A 103 -3.18 -14.31 -6.42
CA ASN A 103 -3.86 -13.01 -6.50
C ASN A 103 -5.00 -12.87 -5.46
N ILE A 104 -4.64 -12.96 -4.18
CA ILE A 104 -5.47 -12.92 -3.00
C ILE A 104 -5.01 -11.76 -2.09
N LEU A 105 -5.94 -10.86 -1.79
CA LEU A 105 -5.73 -9.82 -0.79
C LEU A 105 -5.42 -10.41 0.58
N GLY A 106 -4.37 -9.90 1.21
CA GLY A 106 -3.84 -10.41 2.45
C GLY A 106 -2.78 -11.51 2.27
N ARG A 107 -2.69 -12.18 1.13
CA ARG A 107 -1.62 -13.17 0.92
C ARG A 107 -0.51 -12.68 -0.01
N ASP A 108 -0.90 -12.17 -1.17
CA ASP A 108 0.05 -11.64 -2.16
C ASP A 108 -0.08 -10.13 -2.31
N CYS A 109 -1.31 -9.61 -2.27
CA CYS A 109 -1.59 -8.19 -2.43
C CYS A 109 -2.06 -7.54 -1.12
N PHE A 110 -1.49 -6.37 -0.82
CA PHE A 110 -1.72 -5.61 0.40
C PHE A 110 -1.97 -4.14 0.08
N PHE A 111 -2.93 -3.54 0.77
CA PHE A 111 -3.07 -2.08 0.79
C PHE A 111 -2.31 -1.53 2.00
N ILE A 112 -1.31 -0.70 1.71
CA ILE A 112 -0.39 -0.12 2.69
C ILE A 112 -0.59 1.40 2.70
N PHE A 113 -0.88 1.98 3.85
CA PHE A 113 -1.15 3.40 4.01
C PHE A 113 0.07 4.10 4.60
N ILE A 114 0.39 5.26 4.04
CA ILE A 114 1.50 6.09 4.49
C ILE A 114 0.90 7.40 5.02
N PHE A 115 1.09 7.60 6.31
CA PHE A 115 0.60 8.75 7.04
C PHE A 115 1.54 9.93 6.87
N ASN A 116 1.02 11.14 7.04
CA ASN A 116 1.76 12.38 6.83
C ASN A 116 3.00 12.43 7.74
N ASN A 117 2.91 11.87 8.95
CA ASN A 117 4.05 11.73 9.87
C ASN A 117 5.14 10.73 9.41
N GLY A 118 5.00 10.11 8.24
CA GLY A 118 5.96 9.18 7.65
C GLY A 118 5.82 7.73 8.12
N MET A 119 4.86 7.44 8.99
CA MET A 119 4.57 6.07 9.44
C MET A 119 3.77 5.30 8.40
N ILE A 120 3.98 4.00 8.40
CA ILE A 120 3.28 3.05 7.53
C ILE A 120 2.37 2.18 8.41
N ASP A 121 1.10 2.10 8.05
CA ASP A 121 0.10 1.31 8.77
C ASP A 121 -1.07 0.92 7.84
N ASP A 122 -2.16 0.38 8.40
CA ASP A 122 -3.42 0.15 7.68
C ASP A 122 -4.31 1.41 7.63
N ASN A 123 -5.53 1.28 7.10
CA ASN A 123 -6.49 2.34 6.83
C ASN A 123 -7.15 2.93 8.09
N GLY A 124 -6.38 3.68 8.90
CA GLY A 124 -6.86 4.45 10.04
C GLY A 124 -6.79 5.97 9.83
N THR A 125 -7.19 6.75 10.83
CA THR A 125 -7.19 8.24 10.76
C THR A 125 -5.86 8.87 11.18
N SER A 126 -5.05 8.16 11.96
CA SER A 126 -3.70 8.57 12.35
C SER A 126 -2.83 7.33 12.59
N ALA A 127 -1.51 7.50 12.61
CA ALA A 127 -0.57 6.42 12.89
C ALA A 127 0.39 6.76 14.05
N PRO A 128 0.82 5.75 14.83
CA PRO A 128 0.54 4.33 14.63
C PRO A 128 -0.87 3.95 15.11
N LEU A 129 -1.49 2.99 14.43
CA LEU A 129 -2.72 2.37 14.92
C LEU A 129 -2.39 1.45 16.10
N SER A 130 -3.32 1.35 17.05
CA SER A 130 -3.27 0.36 18.12
C SER A 130 -3.50 -1.06 17.58
N ARG A 131 -3.11 -2.06 18.37
CA ARG A 131 -3.37 -3.47 18.07
C ARG A 131 -4.86 -3.70 17.83
N ASP A 132 -5.71 -3.21 18.72
CA ASP A 132 -7.16 -3.42 18.69
C ASP A 132 -7.82 -2.75 17.47
N GLU A 133 -7.37 -1.55 17.07
CA GLU A 133 -7.86 -0.90 15.85
C GLU A 133 -7.53 -1.72 14.60
N ARG A 134 -6.32 -2.28 14.52
CA ARG A 134 -5.93 -3.15 13.40
C ARG A 134 -6.72 -4.46 13.38
N GLU A 135 -6.97 -5.09 14.53
CA GLU A 135 -7.81 -6.30 14.60
C GLU A 135 -9.23 -6.00 14.16
N LYS A 136 -9.81 -4.89 14.62
CA LYS A 136 -11.14 -4.46 14.21
C LYS A 136 -11.22 -4.23 12.70
N LEU A 137 -10.25 -3.52 12.11
CA LEU A 137 -10.18 -3.30 10.67
C LEU A 137 -10.03 -4.62 9.90
N PHE A 138 -9.27 -5.57 10.42
CA PHE A 138 -9.13 -6.90 9.83
C PHE A 138 -10.47 -7.64 9.79
N ASP A 139 -11.19 -7.71 10.90
CA ASP A 139 -12.47 -8.41 11.00
C ASP A 139 -13.55 -7.75 10.13
N GLU A 140 -13.65 -6.42 10.15
CA GLU A 140 -14.67 -5.66 9.42
C GLU A 140 -14.42 -5.64 7.90
N HIS A 141 -13.15 -5.59 7.48
CA HIS A 141 -12.78 -5.39 6.08
C HIS A 141 -12.08 -6.60 5.47
N CYS A 142 -10.89 -6.96 5.94
CA CYS A 142 -10.06 -7.98 5.30
C CYS A 142 -10.71 -9.37 5.27
N PHE A 143 -11.28 -9.80 6.41
CA PHE A 143 -12.05 -11.02 6.52
C PHE A 143 -13.54 -10.81 6.18
N GLY A 144 -13.99 -9.56 6.27
CA GLY A 144 -15.27 -9.08 5.74
C GLY A 144 -15.27 -8.96 4.22
N ASN A 145 -15.91 -7.92 3.68
CA ASN A 145 -16.05 -7.70 2.23
C ASN A 145 -15.24 -6.50 1.72
N GLY A 146 -14.20 -6.11 2.46
CA GLY A 146 -13.33 -4.98 2.15
C GLY A 146 -11.97 -5.39 1.58
N THR A 147 -11.18 -4.39 1.21
CA THR A 147 -9.82 -4.60 0.67
C THR A 147 -8.71 -4.12 1.60
N THR A 148 -9.07 -3.48 2.72
CA THR A 148 -8.16 -2.96 3.77
C THR A 148 -8.20 -3.86 5.00
N GLY A 149 -7.38 -3.57 6.02
CA GLY A 149 -7.30 -4.33 7.28
C GLY A 149 -6.32 -5.50 7.25
N CYS A 150 -5.95 -5.99 6.07
CA CYS A 150 -5.06 -7.15 5.94
C CYS A 150 -3.61 -6.83 6.35
N PHE A 151 -3.14 -5.62 6.09
CA PHE A 151 -1.77 -5.23 6.40
C PHE A 151 -1.58 -5.04 7.91
N GLY A 152 -2.54 -4.39 8.57
CA GLY A 152 -2.57 -4.21 10.02
C GLY A 152 -2.52 -5.53 10.78
N ARG A 153 -3.23 -6.56 10.29
CA ARG A 153 -3.18 -7.91 10.89
C ARG A 153 -1.78 -8.51 10.83
N ILE A 154 -1.11 -8.43 9.68
CA ILE A 154 0.27 -8.93 9.53
C ILE A 154 1.24 -8.16 10.42
N LEU A 155 1.05 -6.85 10.61
CA LEU A 155 1.84 -6.07 11.57
C LEU A 155 1.63 -6.57 13.01
N ASN A 156 0.40 -6.88 13.40
CA ASN A 156 0.08 -7.42 14.73
C ASN A 156 0.64 -8.83 14.95
N ASP A 157 0.77 -9.61 13.88
CA ASP A 157 1.22 -11.01 13.91
C ASP A 157 2.71 -11.16 13.57
N ASN A 158 3.51 -10.10 13.74
CA ASN A 158 4.96 -10.12 13.52
C ASN A 158 5.38 -10.61 12.13
N TRP A 159 4.65 -10.20 11.10
CA TRP A 159 4.86 -10.61 9.71
C TRP A 159 4.51 -12.07 9.38
N GLU A 160 3.83 -12.78 10.30
CA GLU A 160 3.30 -14.12 10.07
C GLU A 160 1.86 -14.05 9.56
N MET A 161 1.52 -14.89 8.57
CA MET A 161 0.15 -15.07 8.10
C MET A 161 -0.50 -16.20 8.90
N THR A 162 -1.32 -15.86 9.89
CA THR A 162 -1.90 -16.82 10.85
C THR A 162 -3.34 -17.25 10.56
N TYR A 163 -3.90 -16.83 9.42
CA TYR A 163 -5.28 -17.07 8.99
C TYR A 163 -5.38 -17.91 7.71
#